data_AF-A0A8J5JAB4-F1
#
_entry.id   AF-A0A8J5JAB4-F1
#
_cell.length_a   1.000
_cell.length_b   1.000
_cell.length_c   1.000
_cell.angle_alpha   90.00
_cell.angle_beta   90.00
_cell.angle_gamma   90.00
#
_symmetry.space_group_name_H-M   'P 1'
#
loop_
_entity.id
_entity.type
_entity.pdbx_description
1 polymer ?
#
loop_
_entity_poly.entity_id
_entity_poly.type
_entity_poly.pdbx_seq_one_letter_code
_entity_poly.pdbx_strand_id
1 'polypeptide(L)'
;MKAAPGSMVPLQQLAASTGGMTFHEIDDKKATGFGAKVFAIYHSYFEQVLFLDSDNVPVRDPSFLFDTEEFKETGAIFWPDFWHPRHTIFNVHGQSLLWELLDQRFVNMFEQESGQLAINRRRHGAPLELHDANGEVLFMHRNSRKLVGEPKRQNVHIKTLAALRVKEKLLLTRPGGRTKPTMEEVEEELRNGFVTPAPTLDAPEDDGYPDAIYWTHLLSFRNTSKRIHYKIDVHAGLDGFTKGQTCYGVADMVEKNEHFYFQPFANFSFGGLETQLRKFAMEAAQVVRAHQNDTEI
;
A
#
# COMPACT_ATOMS: atom_id res chain seq x y z
N MET A 1 9.21 -15.98 16.35
CA MET A 1 9.92 -14.79 16.87
C MET A 1 8.88 -13.68 17.04
N LYS A 2 8.94 -12.83 18.07
CA LYS A 2 8.18 -11.56 18.04
C LYS A 2 8.95 -10.63 17.08
N ALA A 3 8.31 -10.16 16.01
CA ALA A 3 8.98 -9.41 14.95
C ALA A 3 9.47 -8.02 15.40
N ALA A 4 8.77 -7.40 16.36
CA ALA A 4 9.22 -6.23 17.09
C ALA A 4 8.66 -6.27 18.53
N PRO A 5 9.45 -6.67 19.54
CA PRO A 5 9.07 -6.51 20.94
C PRO A 5 8.88 -5.01 21.26
N GLY A 6 7.79 -4.66 21.98
CA GLY A 6 7.55 -3.29 22.45
C GLY A 6 6.79 -2.36 21.50
N SER A 7 6.49 -2.77 20.26
CA SER A 7 5.78 -1.94 19.26
C SER A 7 4.43 -1.36 19.72
N MET A 8 3.75 -2.05 20.65
CA MET A 8 2.45 -1.62 21.19
C MET A 8 2.55 -0.52 22.25
N VAL A 9 3.71 -0.26 22.86
CA VAL A 9 3.82 0.67 24.00
C VAL A 9 3.52 2.12 23.61
N PRO A 10 4.07 2.69 22.50
CA PRO A 10 3.70 4.04 22.07
C PRO A 10 2.22 4.15 21.67
N LEU A 11 1.65 3.08 21.11
CA LEU A 11 0.24 3.02 20.73
C LEU A 11 -0.67 3.02 21.97
N GLN A 12 -0.32 2.25 23.01
CA GLN A 12 -1.02 2.24 24.30
C GLN A 12 -0.94 3.60 25.01
N GLN A 13 0.20 4.28 24.95
CA GLN A 13 0.36 5.65 25.46
C GLN A 13 -0.55 6.64 24.70
N LEU A 14 -0.61 6.54 23.37
CA LEU A 14 -1.46 7.37 22.52
C LEU A 14 -2.97 7.13 22.78
N ALA A 15 -3.39 5.88 22.98
CA ALA A 15 -4.77 5.57 23.40
C ALA A 15 -5.11 6.19 24.75
N ALA A 16 -4.18 6.13 25.72
CA ALA A 16 -4.36 6.70 27.05
C ALA A 16 -4.40 8.24 27.06
N SER A 17 -3.70 8.93 26.14
CA SER A 17 -3.69 10.39 26.07
C SER A 17 -4.87 10.99 25.28
N THR A 18 -5.32 10.32 24.22
CA THR A 18 -6.35 10.86 23.31
C THR A 18 -7.75 10.37 23.69
N GLY A 19 -7.88 9.18 24.30
CA GLY A 19 -9.17 8.53 24.51
C GLY A 19 -9.79 8.01 23.21
N GLY A 20 -10.93 7.32 23.31
CA GLY A 20 -11.72 6.81 22.17
C GLY A 20 -11.07 5.67 21.35
N MET A 21 -9.77 5.47 21.45
CA MET A 21 -9.02 4.44 20.71
C MET A 21 -8.75 3.21 21.58
N THR A 22 -8.77 2.02 20.95
CA THR A 22 -8.37 0.76 21.58
C THR A 22 -7.47 -0.03 20.61
N PHE A 23 -6.42 -0.64 21.15
CA PHE A 23 -5.48 -1.48 20.38
C PHE A 23 -5.60 -2.93 20.82
N HIS A 24 -5.76 -3.85 19.87
CA HIS A 24 -5.93 -5.28 20.11
C HIS A 24 -4.83 -6.04 19.35
N GLU A 25 -4.06 -6.90 20.04
CA GLU A 25 -3.04 -7.75 19.42
C GLU A 25 -3.72 -8.93 18.72
N ILE A 26 -3.36 -9.20 17.45
CA ILE A 26 -3.80 -10.41 16.74
C ILE A 26 -2.88 -11.56 17.16
N ASP A 27 -3.42 -12.55 17.86
CA ASP A 27 -2.68 -13.68 18.42
C ASP A 27 -2.78 -14.97 17.57
N ASP A 28 -3.80 -15.10 16.71
CA ASP A 28 -3.88 -16.20 15.75
C ASP A 28 -2.80 -16.06 14.66
N LYS A 29 -1.89 -17.05 14.65
CA LYS A 29 -0.80 -17.20 13.68
C LYS A 29 -1.27 -17.42 12.24
N LYS A 30 -2.56 -17.69 12.00
CA LYS A 30 -3.17 -17.75 10.67
C LYS A 30 -3.56 -16.36 10.14
N ALA A 31 -3.92 -15.43 11.02
CA ALA A 31 -4.38 -14.08 10.67
C ALA A 31 -3.19 -13.19 10.27
N THR A 32 -2.60 -13.50 9.11
CA THR A 32 -1.38 -12.88 8.60
C THR A 32 -1.55 -12.42 7.15
N GLY A 33 -0.76 -11.43 6.73
CA GLY A 33 -0.92 -10.80 5.42
C GLY A 33 -2.34 -10.23 5.25
N PHE A 34 -2.93 -10.40 4.07
CA PHE A 34 -4.29 -9.92 3.79
C PHE A 34 -5.38 -10.58 4.67
N GLY A 35 -5.15 -11.80 5.18
CA GLY A 35 -6.10 -12.47 6.08
C GLY A 35 -6.29 -11.75 7.42
N ALA A 36 -5.34 -10.92 7.84
CA ALA A 36 -5.45 -10.10 9.04
C ALA A 36 -6.58 -9.05 8.94
N LYS A 37 -6.95 -8.61 7.73
CA LYS A 37 -8.04 -7.63 7.51
C LYS A 37 -9.38 -8.18 7.98
N VAL A 38 -9.75 -9.37 7.47
CA VAL A 38 -11.00 -10.05 7.81
C VAL A 38 -11.04 -10.39 9.30
N PHE A 39 -9.92 -10.85 9.88
CA PHE A 39 -9.80 -11.09 11.32
C PHE A 39 -10.06 -9.82 12.14
N ALA A 40 -9.46 -8.67 11.78
CA ALA A 40 -9.65 -7.41 12.48
C ALA A 40 -11.10 -6.92 12.44
N ILE A 41 -11.79 -7.10 11.31
CA ILE A 41 -13.22 -6.77 11.18
C ILE A 41 -14.06 -7.74 12.02
N TYR A 42 -13.85 -9.06 11.86
CA TYR A 42 -14.61 -10.11 12.56
C TYR A 42 -14.47 -10.02 14.08
N HIS A 43 -13.29 -9.70 14.60
CA HIS A 43 -13.01 -9.60 16.04
C HIS A 43 -13.15 -8.18 16.63
N SER A 44 -13.61 -7.21 15.85
CA SER A 44 -13.88 -5.85 16.35
C SER A 44 -14.99 -5.81 17.43
N TYR A 45 -15.04 -4.76 18.24
CA TYR A 45 -16.09 -4.57 19.25
C TYR A 45 -17.31 -3.81 18.73
N PHE A 46 -17.19 -3.20 17.54
CA PHE A 46 -18.24 -2.38 16.96
C PHE A 46 -19.29 -3.24 16.23
N GLU A 47 -20.51 -2.73 16.14
CA GLU A 47 -21.54 -3.30 15.25
C GLU A 47 -21.39 -2.76 13.84
N GLN A 48 -21.15 -1.46 13.70
CA GLN A 48 -20.89 -0.78 12.44
C GLN A 48 -19.40 -0.46 12.40
N VAL A 49 -18.69 -0.99 11.41
CA VAL A 49 -17.23 -0.91 11.27
C VAL A 49 -16.92 -0.13 10.00
N LEU A 50 -16.03 0.86 10.08
CA LEU A 50 -15.28 1.35 8.93
C LEU A 50 -13.87 0.78 9.04
N PHE A 51 -13.50 -0.10 8.10
CA PHE A 51 -12.14 -0.61 7.96
C PHE A 51 -11.36 0.26 6.97
N LEU A 52 -10.09 0.50 7.27
CA LEU A 52 -9.13 1.23 6.46
C LEU A 52 -7.74 0.58 6.58
N ASP A 53 -7.03 0.42 5.46
CA ASP A 53 -5.61 0.08 5.48
C ASP A 53 -4.78 1.26 5.99
N SER A 54 -3.57 0.98 6.49
CA SER A 54 -2.65 1.96 7.07
C SER A 54 -2.19 3.08 6.11
N ASP A 55 -2.48 2.95 4.81
CA ASP A 55 -2.16 3.92 3.75
C ASP A 55 -3.43 4.48 3.06
N ASN A 56 -4.62 4.24 3.63
CA ASN A 56 -5.84 4.98 3.33
C ASN A 56 -6.01 6.18 4.25
N VAL A 57 -6.35 7.36 3.69
CA VAL A 57 -6.57 8.57 4.50
C VAL A 57 -7.91 9.24 4.13
N PRO A 58 -8.84 9.45 5.10
CA PRO A 58 -10.07 10.20 4.87
C PRO A 58 -9.79 11.69 4.72
N VAL A 59 -10.25 12.29 3.62
CA VAL A 59 -10.09 13.73 3.33
C VAL A 59 -11.21 14.61 3.91
N ARG A 60 -12.19 14.00 4.58
CA ARG A 60 -13.28 14.62 5.36
C ARG A 60 -13.79 13.61 6.39
N ASP A 61 -14.59 14.06 7.36
CA ASP A 61 -15.27 13.17 8.31
C ASP A 61 -16.03 12.06 7.56
N PRO A 62 -15.71 10.77 7.80
CA PRO A 62 -16.36 9.64 7.14
C PRO A 62 -17.65 9.20 7.82
N SER A 63 -18.03 9.76 8.98
CA SER A 63 -19.15 9.26 9.81
C SER A 63 -20.50 9.22 9.07
N PHE A 64 -20.70 10.11 8.10
CA PHE A 64 -21.88 10.13 7.22
C PHE A 64 -22.12 8.81 6.45
N LEU A 65 -21.10 7.96 6.27
CA LEU A 65 -21.20 6.66 5.61
C LEU A 65 -22.23 5.74 6.28
N PHE A 66 -22.34 5.80 7.61
CA PHE A 66 -23.31 5.02 8.37
C PHE A 66 -24.74 5.60 8.29
N ASP A 67 -24.86 6.82 7.77
CA ASP A 67 -26.11 7.57 7.66
C ASP A 67 -26.72 7.57 6.24
N THR A 68 -26.03 7.02 5.23
CA THR A 68 -26.57 6.96 3.87
C THR A 68 -27.70 5.93 3.73
N GLU A 69 -28.51 6.06 2.67
CA GLU A 69 -29.63 5.15 2.42
C GLU A 69 -29.11 3.73 2.10
N GLU A 70 -28.05 3.64 1.30
CA GLU A 70 -27.39 2.40 0.89
C GLU A 70 -26.90 1.61 2.12
N PHE A 71 -26.21 2.25 3.07
CA PHE A 71 -25.77 1.57 4.29
C PHE A 71 -26.94 1.17 5.21
N LYS A 72 -28.01 1.98 5.27
CA LYS A 72 -29.19 1.67 6.09
C LYS A 72 -30.00 0.51 5.52
N GLU A 73 -30.10 0.40 4.20
CA GLU A 73 -30.72 -0.71 3.48
C GLU A 73 -29.87 -1.98 3.54
N THR A 74 -28.66 -1.96 2.95
CA THR A 74 -27.84 -3.18 2.78
C THR A 74 -27.07 -3.56 4.05
N GLY A 75 -26.70 -2.58 4.87
CA GLY A 75 -25.74 -2.75 5.96
C GLY A 75 -24.28 -2.79 5.52
N ALA A 76 -23.94 -2.46 4.27
CA ALA A 76 -22.55 -2.40 3.81
C ALA A 76 -22.32 -1.42 2.64
N ILE A 77 -21.15 -0.79 2.63
CA ILE A 77 -20.59 -0.03 1.51
C ILE A 77 -19.15 -0.51 1.30
N PHE A 78 -18.80 -0.84 0.08
CA PHE A 78 -17.45 -1.18 -0.36
C PHE A 78 -16.91 -0.08 -1.28
N TRP A 79 -15.81 -0.33 -2.00
CA TRP A 79 -15.26 0.61 -2.98
C TRP A 79 -14.81 -0.17 -4.22
N PRO A 80 -15.02 0.34 -5.46
CA PRO A 80 -14.52 -0.32 -6.66
C PRO A 80 -12.99 -0.29 -6.68
N ASP A 81 -12.39 -1.47 -6.76
CA ASP A 81 -10.97 -1.68 -7.05
C ASP A 81 -10.66 -1.24 -8.49
N PHE A 82 -9.37 -1.15 -8.75
CA PHE A 82 -8.77 -1.18 -10.07
C PHE A 82 -9.33 -2.34 -10.93
N TRP A 83 -9.33 -3.57 -10.43
CA TRP A 83 -9.53 -4.75 -11.27
C TRP A 83 -10.97 -4.92 -11.80
N HIS A 84 -11.08 -5.50 -13.00
CA HIS A 84 -12.34 -5.88 -13.63
C HIS A 84 -12.24 -7.35 -14.10
N PRO A 85 -13.31 -8.17 -14.03
CA PRO A 85 -13.44 -9.56 -14.52
C PRO A 85 -12.99 -9.92 -15.95
N ARG A 86 -12.42 -8.98 -16.72
CA ARG A 86 -11.83 -9.18 -18.06
C ARG A 86 -10.32 -8.98 -18.11
N HIS A 87 -9.75 -8.39 -17.05
CA HIS A 87 -8.34 -8.00 -16.92
C HIS A 87 -7.80 -8.30 -15.51
N THR A 88 -8.53 -9.09 -14.72
CA THR A 88 -8.19 -9.52 -13.36
C THR A 88 -6.93 -10.37 -13.30
N ILE A 89 -6.10 -10.15 -12.27
CA ILE A 89 -4.97 -11.03 -11.92
C ILE A 89 -5.37 -12.11 -10.89
N PHE A 90 -6.59 -12.06 -10.35
CA PHE A 90 -7.07 -12.92 -9.26
C PHE A 90 -8.01 -14.04 -9.71
N ASN A 91 -8.21 -14.20 -11.02
CA ASN A 91 -9.12 -15.20 -11.62
C ASN A 91 -10.61 -15.02 -11.18
N VAL A 92 -11.02 -13.79 -10.86
CA VAL A 92 -12.39 -13.43 -10.51
C VAL A 92 -13.18 -13.05 -11.79
N HIS A 93 -13.56 -14.07 -12.56
CA HIS A 93 -14.32 -13.90 -13.81
C HIS A 93 -15.54 -14.81 -13.88
N GLY A 94 -16.47 -14.56 -14.80
CA GLY A 94 -17.77 -15.26 -14.90
C GLY A 94 -17.75 -16.74 -15.29
N GLN A 95 -16.59 -17.40 -15.26
CA GLN A 95 -16.43 -18.86 -15.38
C GLN A 95 -15.58 -19.43 -14.23
N SER A 96 -15.32 -18.64 -13.19
CA SER A 96 -14.54 -19.04 -12.02
C SER A 96 -15.39 -19.90 -11.09
N LEU A 97 -14.86 -21.02 -10.63
CA LEU A 97 -15.53 -21.94 -9.68
C LEU A 97 -15.77 -21.28 -8.29
N LEU A 98 -15.22 -20.09 -8.06
CA LEU A 98 -15.54 -19.25 -6.90
C LEU A 98 -17.05 -19.03 -6.74
N TRP A 99 -17.78 -18.83 -7.84
CA TRP A 99 -19.23 -18.56 -7.79
C TRP A 99 -20.02 -19.80 -7.33
N GLU A 100 -19.60 -21.00 -7.76
CA GLU A 100 -20.16 -22.28 -7.30
C GLU A 100 -19.80 -22.56 -5.83
N LEU A 101 -18.58 -22.21 -5.40
CA LEU A 101 -18.12 -22.40 -4.02
C LEU A 101 -18.83 -21.49 -3.00
N LEU A 102 -19.24 -20.28 -3.42
CA LEU A 102 -19.94 -19.31 -2.58
C LEU A 102 -21.48 -19.38 -2.68
N ASP A 103 -22.03 -20.26 -3.54
CA ASP A 103 -23.44 -20.26 -3.99
C ASP A 103 -23.92 -18.87 -4.43
N GLN A 104 -23.07 -18.16 -5.18
CA GLN A 104 -23.33 -16.80 -5.68
C GLN A 104 -23.46 -16.76 -7.19
N ARG A 105 -24.16 -15.74 -7.70
CA ARG A 105 -24.21 -15.43 -9.13
C ARG A 105 -23.09 -14.46 -9.48
N PHE A 106 -22.36 -14.74 -10.56
CA PHE A 106 -21.41 -13.77 -11.12
C PHE A 106 -22.10 -12.44 -11.46
N VAL A 107 -21.57 -11.33 -10.92
CA VAL A 107 -21.95 -9.97 -11.28
C VAL A 107 -20.82 -9.34 -12.10
N ASN A 108 -21.12 -8.84 -13.30
CA ASN A 108 -20.13 -8.12 -14.12
C ASN A 108 -20.00 -6.66 -13.64
N MET A 109 -19.21 -6.49 -12.58
CA MET A 109 -18.82 -5.20 -11.98
C MET A 109 -17.30 -5.12 -11.81
N PHE A 110 -16.78 -4.03 -11.26
CA PHE A 110 -15.38 -3.98 -10.79
C PHE A 110 -15.22 -4.89 -9.57
N GLU A 111 -13.99 -5.36 -9.34
CA GLU A 111 -13.60 -5.98 -8.05
C GLU A 111 -13.57 -4.91 -6.94
N GLN A 112 -13.24 -5.29 -5.71
CA GLN A 112 -13.55 -4.46 -4.54
C GLN A 112 -12.32 -4.23 -3.66
N GLU A 113 -12.04 -2.95 -3.35
CA GLU A 113 -10.84 -2.53 -2.65
C GLU A 113 -10.84 -3.04 -1.20
N SER A 114 -10.12 -4.14 -0.99
CA SER A 114 -9.92 -4.78 0.32
C SER A 114 -9.37 -3.84 1.40
N GLY A 115 -8.76 -2.72 1.03
CA GLY A 115 -8.24 -1.69 1.94
C GLY A 115 -9.33 -0.91 2.66
N GLN A 116 -10.53 -0.77 2.09
CA GLN A 116 -11.53 0.15 2.61
C GLN A 116 -12.96 -0.40 2.44
N LEU A 117 -13.69 -0.57 3.55
CA LEU A 117 -15.09 -0.98 3.55
C LEU A 117 -15.82 -0.53 4.82
N ALA A 118 -17.12 -0.25 4.70
CA ALA A 118 -18.02 0.00 5.81
C ALA A 118 -19.02 -1.17 5.93
N ILE A 119 -19.18 -1.76 7.11
CA ILE A 119 -20.00 -2.97 7.28
C ILE A 119 -20.71 -3.03 8.64
N ASN A 120 -22.00 -3.39 8.64
CA ASN A 120 -22.72 -3.84 9.82
C ASN A 120 -22.42 -5.33 10.05
N ARG A 121 -21.55 -5.58 11.03
CA ARG A 121 -21.04 -6.92 11.38
C ARG A 121 -22.12 -7.88 11.88
N ARG A 122 -23.27 -7.38 12.37
CA ARG A 122 -24.40 -8.24 12.78
C ARG A 122 -25.25 -8.70 11.59
N ARG A 123 -25.50 -7.82 10.61
CA ARG A 123 -26.24 -8.19 9.38
C ARG A 123 -25.43 -9.16 8.52
N HIS A 124 -24.12 -8.93 8.45
CA HIS A 124 -23.21 -9.65 7.55
C HIS A 124 -22.35 -10.72 8.24
N GLY A 125 -22.80 -11.29 9.36
CA GLY A 125 -22.02 -12.30 10.11
C GLY A 125 -21.60 -13.51 9.26
N ALA A 126 -22.50 -14.09 8.47
CA ALA A 126 -22.18 -15.21 7.58
C ALA A 126 -21.34 -14.79 6.35
N PRO A 127 -21.59 -13.64 5.68
CA PRO A 127 -20.63 -13.09 4.71
C PRO A 127 -19.26 -12.71 5.31
N LEU A 128 -19.16 -12.39 6.58
CA LEU A 128 -17.86 -12.19 7.25
C LEU A 128 -17.10 -13.52 7.47
N GLU A 129 -17.77 -14.65 7.26
CA GLU A 129 -17.18 -15.98 7.13
C GLU A 129 -16.95 -16.36 5.63
N LEU A 130 -17.56 -15.63 4.67
CA LEU A 130 -17.58 -15.85 3.19
C LEU A 130 -17.86 -14.54 2.38
N HIS A 131 -16.86 -13.73 2.01
CA HIS A 131 -17.02 -12.25 1.93
C HIS A 131 -17.04 -11.54 0.53
N ASP A 132 -18.07 -10.68 0.29
CA ASP A 132 -18.17 -9.50 -0.62
C ASP A 132 -19.38 -8.60 -0.12
N ALA A 133 -20.06 -7.59 -0.72
CA ALA A 133 -20.04 -6.88 -2.02
C ALA A 133 -20.76 -5.48 -2.02
N ASN A 134 -20.32 -4.54 -2.90
CA ASN A 134 -20.95 -3.34 -3.51
C ASN A 134 -20.61 -1.95 -2.92
N GLY A 135 -20.19 -0.98 -3.75
CA GLY A 135 -19.48 0.19 -3.23
C GLY A 135 -19.50 1.55 -3.94
N GLU A 136 -19.61 2.63 -3.15
CA GLU A 136 -19.41 4.04 -3.54
C GLU A 136 -18.92 4.93 -2.36
N VAL A 137 -17.74 5.56 -2.51
CA VAL A 137 -17.27 6.88 -1.99
C VAL A 137 -15.81 7.07 -2.50
N LEU A 138 -15.05 8.05 -2.00
CA LEU A 138 -13.64 8.28 -2.37
C LEU A 138 -12.73 8.33 -1.13
N PHE A 139 -11.67 7.53 -1.15
CA PHE A 139 -10.52 7.59 -0.23
C PHE A 139 -9.23 7.77 -1.02
N MET A 140 -8.23 8.42 -0.42
CA MET A 140 -6.87 8.48 -0.98
C MET A 140 -6.10 7.23 -0.53
N HIS A 141 -5.48 6.53 -1.48
CA HIS A 141 -4.61 5.37 -1.25
C HIS A 141 -3.20 5.64 -1.81
N ARG A 142 -2.14 5.04 -1.23
CA ARG A 142 -0.75 5.22 -1.65
C ARG A 142 -0.11 3.91 -2.14
N ASN A 143 -0.61 3.43 -3.29
CA ASN A 143 -0.26 2.15 -3.95
C ASN A 143 1.22 1.77 -3.81
N SER A 144 1.46 0.64 -3.12
CA SER A 144 2.71 -0.14 -2.97
C SER A 144 3.99 0.59 -2.53
N ARG A 145 4.02 1.92 -2.52
CA ARG A 145 5.15 2.78 -2.18
C ARG A 145 4.92 3.44 -0.82
N LYS A 146 4.78 2.62 0.23
CA LYS A 146 4.55 3.03 1.62
C LYS A 146 5.47 4.16 2.07
N LEU A 147 4.97 5.04 2.94
CA LEU A 147 5.79 6.05 3.62
C LEU A 147 6.80 5.35 4.53
N VAL A 148 8.06 5.77 4.45
CA VAL A 148 9.16 5.19 5.25
C VAL A 148 10.01 6.25 5.94
N GLY A 149 9.92 7.52 5.54
CA GLY A 149 10.68 8.59 6.20
C GLY A 149 12.18 8.58 5.92
N GLU A 150 12.61 7.77 4.94
CA GLU A 150 13.98 7.60 4.50
C GLU A 150 14.05 7.46 2.97
N PRO A 151 15.19 7.78 2.31
CA PRO A 151 15.27 7.69 0.86
C PRO A 151 15.13 6.24 0.39
N LYS A 152 14.00 5.92 -0.25
CA LYS A 152 13.67 4.56 -0.73
C LYS A 152 14.78 4.00 -1.61
N ARG A 153 15.36 2.87 -1.22
CA ARG A 153 16.48 2.20 -1.89
C ARG A 153 16.01 1.02 -2.73
N GLN A 154 16.65 0.80 -3.88
CA GLN A 154 16.48 -0.44 -4.64
C GLN A 154 16.90 -1.65 -3.79
N ASN A 155 16.12 -2.73 -3.83
CA ASN A 155 16.48 -3.97 -3.13
C ASN A 155 17.63 -4.68 -3.86
N VAL A 156 18.85 -4.34 -3.45
CA VAL A 156 20.10 -4.89 -3.99
C VAL A 156 20.59 -5.99 -3.06
N HIS A 157 20.86 -7.18 -3.60
CA HIS A 157 21.50 -8.25 -2.83
C HIS A 157 22.98 -7.91 -2.57
N ILE A 158 23.25 -7.14 -1.52
CA ILE A 158 24.58 -6.59 -1.21
C ILE A 158 25.62 -7.71 -1.02
N LYS A 159 25.25 -8.83 -0.36
CA LYS A 159 26.12 -10.02 -0.26
C LYS A 159 26.49 -10.61 -1.64
N THR A 160 25.61 -10.54 -2.63
CA THR A 160 25.87 -10.98 -4.01
C THR A 160 26.81 -10.01 -4.73
N LEU A 161 26.63 -8.69 -4.58
CA LEU A 161 27.56 -7.71 -5.15
C LEU A 161 28.97 -7.81 -4.54
N ALA A 162 29.05 -7.99 -3.22
CA ALA A 162 30.32 -8.24 -2.54
C ALA A 162 30.98 -9.53 -3.04
N ALA A 163 30.24 -10.63 -3.20
CA ALA A 163 30.74 -11.86 -3.80
C ALA A 163 31.22 -11.68 -5.26
N LEU A 164 30.56 -10.84 -6.07
CA LEU A 164 31.02 -10.50 -7.42
C LEU A 164 32.32 -9.70 -7.38
N ARG A 165 32.45 -8.69 -6.51
CA ARG A 165 33.69 -7.90 -6.32
C ARG A 165 34.86 -8.77 -5.83
N VAL A 166 34.63 -9.64 -4.85
CA VAL A 166 35.66 -10.59 -4.38
C VAL A 166 36.07 -11.55 -5.51
N LYS A 167 35.11 -12.07 -6.29
CA LYS A 167 35.40 -12.93 -7.45
C LYS A 167 36.23 -12.20 -8.51
N GLU A 168 35.94 -10.94 -8.79
CA GLU A 168 36.70 -10.10 -9.72
C GLU A 168 38.13 -9.85 -9.22
N LYS A 169 38.31 -9.49 -7.93
CA LYS A 169 39.63 -9.38 -7.29
C LYS A 169 40.42 -10.68 -7.35
N LEU A 170 39.79 -11.83 -7.13
CA LEU A 170 40.43 -13.15 -7.23
C LEU A 170 40.88 -13.47 -8.67
N LEU A 171 40.05 -13.15 -9.68
CA LEU A 171 40.39 -13.34 -11.10
C LEU A 171 41.56 -12.44 -11.53
N LEU A 172 41.58 -11.19 -11.09
CA LEU A 172 42.65 -10.23 -11.40
C LEU A 172 43.97 -10.56 -10.70
N THR A 173 43.92 -10.98 -9.43
CA THR A 173 45.14 -11.26 -8.63
C THR A 173 45.70 -12.67 -8.82
N ARG A 174 44.90 -13.64 -9.29
CA ARG A 174 45.34 -15.03 -9.49
C ARG A 174 44.75 -15.64 -10.78
N PRO A 175 45.29 -15.30 -11.96
CA PRO A 175 44.93 -15.97 -13.22
C PRO A 175 45.12 -17.49 -13.10
N GLY A 176 44.04 -18.25 -13.30
CA GLY A 176 44.01 -19.71 -13.12
C GLY A 176 43.84 -20.21 -11.68
N GLY A 177 43.69 -19.32 -10.70
CA GLY A 177 43.47 -19.66 -9.28
C GLY A 177 42.00 -19.93 -8.90
N ARG A 178 41.71 -19.97 -7.59
CA ARG A 178 40.34 -20.11 -7.04
C ARG A 178 39.45 -18.94 -7.49
N THR A 179 38.33 -19.25 -8.13
CA THR A 179 37.37 -18.26 -8.66
C THR A 179 36.07 -18.13 -7.86
N LYS A 180 35.91 -18.90 -6.77
CA LYS A 180 34.74 -18.84 -5.86
C LYS A 180 35.14 -18.17 -4.52
N PRO A 181 34.49 -17.06 -4.12
CA PRO A 181 34.66 -16.47 -2.80
C PRO A 181 34.33 -17.42 -1.64
N THR A 182 34.99 -17.21 -0.50
CA THR A 182 34.56 -17.70 0.81
C THR A 182 33.53 -16.76 1.44
N MET A 183 32.83 -17.20 2.48
CA MET A 183 31.93 -16.32 3.25
C MET A 183 32.69 -15.22 3.98
N GLU A 184 33.88 -15.54 4.51
CA GLU A 184 34.71 -14.62 5.29
C GLU A 184 35.23 -13.46 4.43
N GLU A 185 35.70 -13.73 3.20
CA GLU A 185 36.08 -12.68 2.25
C GLU A 185 34.90 -11.80 1.83
N VAL A 186 33.69 -12.37 1.72
CA VAL A 186 32.48 -11.61 1.38
C VAL A 186 32.07 -10.69 2.54
N GLU A 187 32.19 -11.16 3.78
CA GLU A 187 31.91 -10.34 4.97
C GLU A 187 33.03 -9.33 5.25
N GLU A 188 34.26 -9.62 4.87
CA GLU A 188 35.35 -8.63 4.87
C GLU A 188 35.15 -7.55 3.80
N GLU A 189 34.75 -7.90 2.58
CA GLU A 189 34.40 -6.93 1.54
C GLU A 189 33.22 -6.02 1.97
N LEU A 190 32.27 -6.57 2.74
CA LEU A 190 31.14 -5.81 3.32
C LEU A 190 31.54 -4.92 4.50
N ARG A 191 32.58 -5.28 5.27
CA ARG A 191 33.14 -4.44 6.35
C ARG A 191 34.07 -3.34 5.82
N ASN A 192 34.90 -3.68 4.84
CA ASN A 192 35.94 -2.79 4.30
C ASN A 192 35.39 -1.84 3.22
N GLY A 193 34.27 -2.20 2.57
CA GLY A 193 33.58 -1.33 1.64
C GLY A 193 32.68 -0.33 2.35
N PHE A 194 32.91 0.97 2.13
CA PHE A 194 31.81 1.93 2.18
C PHE A 194 30.79 1.48 1.13
N VAL A 195 29.73 0.80 1.58
CA VAL A 195 28.67 0.33 0.68
C VAL A 195 27.94 1.57 0.19
N THR A 196 28.32 2.04 -1.00
CA THR A 196 27.58 3.04 -1.78
C THR A 196 26.10 2.68 -1.70
N PRO A 197 25.26 3.46 -0.99
CA PRO A 197 23.89 3.06 -0.74
C PRO A 197 23.21 2.76 -2.08
N ALA A 198 22.42 1.68 -2.11
CA ALA A 198 21.76 1.24 -3.35
C ALA A 198 21.05 2.42 -4.03
N PRO A 199 20.93 2.45 -5.38
CA PRO A 199 20.29 3.56 -6.06
C PRO A 199 18.91 3.83 -5.45
N THR A 200 18.50 5.09 -5.36
CA THR A 200 17.13 5.38 -4.92
C THR A 200 16.14 4.81 -5.95
N LEU A 201 14.97 4.40 -5.46
CA LEU A 201 13.85 3.99 -6.32
C LEU A 201 13.19 5.21 -6.98
N ASP A 202 13.21 6.33 -6.27
CA ASP A 202 12.57 7.59 -6.61
C ASP A 202 13.64 8.69 -6.73
N ALA A 203 13.35 9.75 -7.47
CA ALA A 203 14.13 10.99 -7.40
C ALA A 203 13.85 11.72 -6.07
N PRO A 204 14.81 12.48 -5.51
CA PRO A 204 14.52 13.39 -4.42
C PRO A 204 13.66 14.56 -4.93
N GLU A 205 12.75 15.03 -4.09
CA GLU A 205 11.94 16.24 -4.33
C GLU A 205 12.71 17.48 -3.81
N ASP A 206 12.51 18.64 -4.45
CA ASP A 206 13.15 19.90 -4.04
C ASP A 206 12.66 20.42 -2.66
N ASP A 207 11.64 19.80 -2.07
CA ASP A 207 11.13 20.13 -0.73
C ASP A 207 11.92 19.50 0.43
N GLY A 208 12.91 18.66 0.12
CA GLY A 208 13.84 18.09 1.10
C GLY A 208 13.31 16.91 1.91
N TYR A 209 12.06 16.47 1.70
CA TYR A 209 11.57 15.23 2.32
C TYR A 209 12.06 13.98 1.53
N PRO A 210 12.38 12.87 2.21
CA PRO A 210 13.06 11.73 1.60
C PRO A 210 12.15 10.74 0.84
N ASP A 211 10.84 10.84 1.05
CA ASP A 211 9.79 10.16 0.29
C ASP A 211 9.38 11.06 -0.89
N ALA A 212 9.16 10.53 -2.09
CA ALA A 212 8.60 11.31 -3.22
C ALA A 212 7.11 11.65 -3.04
N ILE A 213 6.57 12.55 -3.87
CA ILE A 213 5.15 12.94 -3.94
C ILE A 213 4.41 12.02 -4.93
N TYR A 214 3.16 11.66 -4.61
CA TYR A 214 2.32 10.79 -5.44
C TYR A 214 0.93 11.38 -5.70
N TRP A 215 0.34 12.09 -4.74
CA TRP A 215 -0.97 12.72 -4.88
C TRP A 215 -0.84 14.08 -5.57
N THR A 216 -0.43 14.10 -6.83
CA THR A 216 -0.30 15.33 -7.63
C THR A 216 -1.65 15.80 -8.20
N HIS A 217 -2.52 14.85 -8.56
CA HIS A 217 -3.82 15.09 -9.17
C HIS A 217 -4.87 14.13 -8.62
N LEU A 218 -6.11 14.60 -8.48
CA LEU A 218 -7.29 13.75 -8.32
C LEU A 218 -7.84 13.40 -9.71
N LEU A 219 -8.12 12.11 -9.92
CA LEU A 219 -8.72 11.54 -11.11
C LEU A 219 -10.19 11.19 -10.83
N SER A 220 -11.13 11.77 -11.59
CA SER A 220 -12.57 11.53 -11.41
C SER A 220 -13.23 11.10 -12.72
N PHE A 221 -14.08 10.08 -12.69
CA PHE A 221 -14.79 9.56 -13.87
C PHE A 221 -15.82 10.57 -14.41
N ARG A 222 -15.86 10.81 -15.73
CA ARG A 222 -16.93 11.60 -16.37
C ARG A 222 -18.17 10.74 -16.58
N ASN A 223 -19.23 10.97 -15.82
CA ASN A 223 -20.48 10.19 -15.86
C ASN A 223 -21.18 10.08 -17.24
N THR A 224 -20.80 10.92 -18.22
CA THR A 224 -21.25 10.84 -19.62
C THR A 224 -20.54 9.76 -20.45
N SER A 225 -19.40 9.23 -19.98
CA SER A 225 -18.62 8.20 -20.69
C SER A 225 -19.13 6.79 -20.40
N LYS A 226 -19.13 5.93 -21.42
CA LYS A 226 -19.51 4.51 -21.27
C LYS A 226 -18.42 3.76 -20.50
N ARG A 227 -18.80 2.82 -19.62
CA ARG A 227 -17.84 2.00 -18.82
C ARG A 227 -16.74 1.33 -19.64
N ILE A 228 -16.97 1.02 -20.92
CA ILE A 228 -15.96 0.45 -21.84
C ILE A 228 -14.72 1.34 -22.09
N HIS A 229 -14.78 2.61 -21.71
CA HIS A 229 -13.66 3.57 -21.80
C HIS A 229 -12.87 3.66 -20.48
N TYR A 230 -13.41 3.16 -19.37
CA TYR A 230 -12.71 3.05 -18.09
C TYR A 230 -11.91 1.74 -18.09
N LYS A 231 -10.85 1.73 -18.89
CA LYS A 231 -9.93 0.61 -19.03
C LYS A 231 -8.59 0.90 -18.39
N ILE A 232 -7.93 -0.19 -18.09
CA ILE A 232 -6.60 -0.27 -17.53
C ILE A 232 -5.70 -0.86 -18.60
N ASP A 233 -4.61 -0.16 -18.86
CA ASP A 233 -3.56 -0.60 -19.78
C ASP A 233 -2.18 -0.42 -19.11
N VAL A 234 -1.14 -1.02 -19.71
CA VAL A 234 0.24 -0.93 -19.23
C VAL A 234 1.00 0.12 -20.02
N HIS A 235 1.27 1.26 -19.39
CA HIS A 235 1.90 2.41 -20.01
C HIS A 235 3.41 2.39 -19.82
N ALA A 236 4.10 1.75 -20.77
CA ALA A 236 5.56 1.64 -20.84
C ALA A 236 6.22 2.93 -21.36
N GLY A 237 6.17 4.00 -20.55
CA GLY A 237 6.79 5.29 -20.88
C GLY A 237 6.30 6.49 -20.08
N LEU A 238 5.80 6.27 -18.85
CA LEU A 238 5.44 7.37 -17.95
C LEU A 238 6.69 7.87 -17.22
N ASP A 239 6.92 9.18 -17.26
CA ASP A 239 8.06 9.82 -16.61
C ASP A 239 8.09 9.55 -15.09
N GLY A 240 9.30 9.43 -14.54
CA GLY A 240 9.53 9.04 -13.14
C GLY A 240 9.45 7.54 -12.86
N PHE A 241 8.98 6.69 -13.79
CA PHE A 241 8.83 5.26 -13.57
C PHE A 241 9.84 4.39 -14.34
N THR A 242 10.65 3.63 -13.60
CA THR A 242 11.65 2.68 -14.16
C THR A 242 11.07 1.41 -14.80
N LYS A 243 9.74 1.25 -14.76
CA LYS A 243 8.96 0.19 -15.40
C LYS A 243 7.62 0.78 -15.83
N GLY A 244 7.01 0.25 -16.89
CA GLY A 244 5.66 0.67 -17.28
C GLY A 244 4.66 0.46 -16.14
N GLN A 245 3.83 1.46 -15.88
CA GLN A 245 2.80 1.38 -14.84
C GLN A 245 1.48 0.87 -15.42
N THR A 246 0.71 0.19 -14.60
CA THR A 246 -0.65 -0.23 -14.91
C THR A 246 -1.58 0.83 -14.34
N CYS A 247 -2.32 1.57 -15.17
CA CYS A 247 -3.16 2.67 -14.71
C CYS A 247 -4.40 2.91 -15.58
N TYR A 248 -5.33 3.73 -15.09
CA TYR A 248 -6.47 4.23 -15.87
C TYR A 248 -6.04 5.42 -16.74
N GLY A 249 -6.25 5.31 -18.05
CA GLY A 249 -6.07 6.41 -19.01
C GLY A 249 -4.65 6.57 -19.57
N VAL A 250 -4.59 7.10 -20.80
CA VAL A 250 -3.37 7.30 -21.60
C VAL A 250 -2.50 8.45 -21.05
N ALA A 251 -1.21 8.43 -21.39
CA ALA A 251 -0.18 9.37 -20.95
C ALA A 251 -0.47 10.88 -21.18
N ASP A 252 -1.41 11.25 -22.06
CA ASP A 252 -1.86 12.64 -22.29
C ASP A 252 -2.73 13.20 -21.14
N MET A 253 -2.37 12.87 -19.90
CA MET A 253 -3.20 13.02 -18.69
C MET A 253 -3.59 14.47 -18.37
N VAL A 254 -2.75 15.45 -18.71
CA VAL A 254 -2.91 16.83 -18.24
C VAL A 254 -3.80 17.68 -19.16
N GLU A 255 -3.79 17.46 -20.49
CA GLU A 255 -4.38 18.42 -21.43
C GLU A 255 -5.64 17.93 -22.17
N LYS A 256 -5.78 16.63 -22.53
CA LYS A 256 -6.86 16.17 -23.45
C LYS A 256 -7.40 14.77 -23.13
N ASN A 257 -8.13 14.66 -22.02
CA ASN A 257 -8.85 13.42 -21.68
C ASN A 257 -10.38 13.56 -21.77
N GLU A 258 -11.01 12.75 -22.63
CA GLU A 258 -12.46 12.75 -22.88
C GLU A 258 -13.28 11.96 -21.84
N HIS A 259 -12.64 11.14 -21.00
CA HIS A 259 -13.31 10.17 -20.12
C HIS A 259 -13.14 10.46 -18.63
N PHE A 260 -12.14 11.26 -18.28
CA PHE A 260 -11.82 11.64 -16.90
C PHE A 260 -11.73 13.15 -16.73
N TYR A 261 -12.02 13.62 -15.52
CA TYR A 261 -11.60 14.93 -15.02
C TYR A 261 -10.29 14.77 -14.27
N PHE A 262 -9.35 15.68 -14.52
CA PHE A 262 -8.11 15.81 -13.76
C PHE A 262 -8.16 17.13 -13.00
N GLN A 263 -7.89 17.08 -11.69
CA GLN A 263 -7.86 18.27 -10.84
C GLN A 263 -6.57 18.25 -10.02
N PRO A 264 -5.70 19.28 -10.11
CA PRO A 264 -4.50 19.37 -9.27
C PRO A 264 -4.85 19.23 -7.79
N PHE A 265 -4.16 18.34 -7.08
CA PHE A 265 -4.48 18.01 -5.68
C PHE A 265 -4.30 19.22 -4.75
N ALA A 266 -3.36 20.12 -5.10
CA ALA A 266 -3.15 21.40 -4.45
C ALA A 266 -4.37 22.35 -4.47
N ASN A 267 -5.36 22.14 -5.34
CA ASN A 267 -6.57 22.98 -5.42
C ASN A 267 -7.63 22.62 -4.36
N PHE A 268 -7.44 21.53 -3.61
CA PHE A 268 -8.38 21.09 -2.57
C PHE A 268 -7.94 21.58 -1.19
N SER A 269 -8.89 21.70 -0.25
CA SER A 269 -8.62 22.07 1.15
C SER A 269 -7.64 21.13 1.88
N PHE A 270 -7.51 19.90 1.39
CA PHE A 270 -6.59 18.87 1.86
C PHE A 270 -5.31 18.75 0.99
N GLY A 271 -5.04 19.69 0.08
CA GLY A 271 -3.92 19.58 -0.88
C GLY A 271 -2.53 19.45 -0.24
N GLY A 272 -2.33 19.96 0.99
CA GLY A 272 -1.09 19.80 1.76
C GLY A 272 -0.95 18.48 2.54
N LEU A 273 -1.90 17.55 2.41
CA LEU A 273 -1.99 16.34 3.23
C LEU A 273 -0.78 15.41 3.04
N GLU A 274 -0.35 15.13 1.81
CA GLU A 274 0.80 14.23 1.60
C GLU A 274 2.10 14.83 2.19
N THR A 275 2.29 16.14 2.12
CA THR A 275 3.43 16.83 2.74
C THR A 275 3.45 16.65 4.27
N GLN A 276 2.29 16.70 4.93
CA GLN A 276 2.18 16.44 6.37
C GLN A 276 2.50 14.97 6.70
N LEU A 277 2.00 14.02 5.90
CA LEU A 277 2.27 12.59 6.08
C LEU A 277 3.75 12.24 5.82
N ARG A 278 4.37 12.84 4.80
CA ARG A 278 5.82 12.72 4.50
C ARG A 278 6.68 13.29 5.62
N LYS A 279 6.26 14.43 6.22
CA LYS A 279 6.89 15.00 7.41
C LYS A 279 6.81 14.03 8.60
N PHE A 280 5.61 13.57 8.98
CA PHE A 280 5.46 12.68 10.15
C PHE A 280 6.21 11.35 9.98
N ALA A 281 6.27 10.80 8.75
CA ALA A 281 7.08 9.62 8.46
C ALA A 281 8.58 9.88 8.67
N MET A 282 9.10 11.02 8.21
CA MET A 282 10.49 11.42 8.43
C MET A 282 10.81 11.62 9.92
N GLU A 283 9.94 12.28 10.68
CA GLU A 283 10.09 12.47 12.13
C GLU A 283 10.07 11.11 12.87
N ALA A 284 9.16 10.20 12.52
CA ALA A 284 9.13 8.85 13.07
C ALA A 284 10.42 8.06 12.77
N ALA A 285 10.92 8.13 11.53
CA ALA A 285 12.19 7.49 11.16
C ALA A 285 13.41 8.09 11.88
N GLN A 286 13.39 9.37 12.26
CA GLN A 286 14.42 9.97 13.12
C GLN A 286 14.34 9.42 14.55
N VAL A 287 13.14 9.32 15.13
CA VAL A 287 12.93 8.75 16.48
C VAL A 287 13.36 7.28 16.56
N VAL A 288 13.01 6.46 15.56
CA VAL A 288 13.42 5.04 15.53
C VAL A 288 14.94 4.89 15.50
N ARG A 289 15.65 5.69 14.70
CA ARG A 289 17.12 5.67 14.62
C ARG A 289 17.78 6.14 15.92
N ALA A 290 17.22 7.15 16.60
CA ALA A 290 17.71 7.57 17.90
C ALA A 290 17.64 6.42 18.92
N HIS A 291 16.47 5.77 19.04
CA HIS A 291 16.31 4.60 19.91
C HIS A 291 17.22 3.42 19.55
N GLN A 292 17.47 3.16 18.26
CA GLN A 292 18.40 2.13 17.83
C GLN A 292 19.82 2.43 18.32
N ASN A 293 20.31 3.65 18.10
CA ASN A 293 21.63 4.08 18.58
C ASN A 293 21.73 4.01 20.12
N ASP A 294 20.68 4.39 20.85
CA ASP A 294 20.60 4.30 22.31
C ASP A 294 20.59 2.85 22.85
N THR A 295 20.36 1.85 21.99
CA THR A 295 20.32 0.42 22.34
C THR A 295 21.58 -0.35 21.91
N GLU A 296 22.53 0.30 21.22
CA GLU A 296 23.82 -0.30 20.79
C GLU A 296 25.03 0.15 21.65
N ILE A 297 24.77 0.75 22.82
CA ILE A 297 25.76 1.28 23.80
C ILE A 297 25.75 0.45 25.09
#